data_AF-A0A415UWB6-F1
#
_entry.id   AF-A0A415UWB6-F1
#
_cell.length_a   1.000
_cell.length_b   1.000
_cell.length_c   1.000
_cell.angle_alpha   90.00
_cell.angle_beta   90.00
_cell.angle_gamma   90.00
#
_symmetry.space_group_name_H-M   'P 1'
#
loop_
_entity.id
_entity.type
_entity.pdbx_description
1 polymer ?
#
loop_
_entity_poly.entity_id
_entity_poly.type
_entity_poly.pdbx_seq_one_letter_code
_entity_poly.pdbx_strand_id
1 'polypeptide(L)'
;MTDAEITITVSNLIDDPRMDSYVASYIEIAKSKVTSRVFPYADAEWGDVPAKYHGTVVDVAVYLINKRGAEGELSHTEAGVSRTYGSAGVPEAMLSDIVPMVGVPR
;
A
#
# COMPACT_ATOMS: atom_id res chain seq x y z
N MET A 1 0.61 16.12 -3.33
CA MET A 1 1.81 15.55 -3.98
C MET A 1 1.45 15.19 -5.40
N THR A 2 2.30 15.49 -6.40
CA THR A 2 2.10 14.95 -7.75
C THR A 2 2.62 13.51 -7.81
N ASP A 3 2.30 12.77 -8.87
CA ASP A 3 2.76 11.39 -9.05
C ASP A 3 4.31 11.28 -9.10
N ALA A 4 4.96 12.28 -9.71
CA ALA A 4 6.41 12.41 -9.72
C ALA A 4 6.99 12.58 -8.30
N GLU A 5 6.35 13.42 -7.48
CA GLU A 5 6.78 13.64 -6.09
C GLU A 5 6.61 12.37 -5.24
N ILE A 6 5.54 11.60 -5.47
CA ILE A 6 5.31 10.31 -4.80
C ILE A 6 6.43 9.33 -5.18
N THR A 7 6.76 9.23 -6.47
CA THR A 7 7.82 8.36 -6.96
C THR A 7 9.18 8.71 -6.36
N ILE A 8 9.54 10.00 -6.33
CA ILE A 8 10.78 10.48 -5.72
C ILE A 8 10.81 10.16 -4.22
N THR A 9 9.70 10.40 -3.52
CA THR A 9 9.60 10.13 -2.07
C THR A 9 9.78 8.64 -1.79
N VAL A 10 9.12 7.76 -2.53
CA VAL A 10 9.24 6.30 -2.37
C VAL A 10 10.67 5.83 -2.67
N SER A 11 11.28 6.29 -3.77
CA SER A 11 12.65 5.92 -4.13
C SER A 11 13.65 6.35 -3.04
N ASN A 12 13.52 7.57 -2.51
CA ASN A 12 14.35 8.07 -1.40
C ASN A 12 14.17 7.28 -0.10
N LEU A 13 12.96 6.80 0.20
CA LEU A 13 12.68 6.04 1.42
C LEU A 13 13.18 4.59 1.34
N ILE A 14 13.24 4.02 0.15
CA ILE A 14 13.74 2.66 -0.07
C ILE A 14 15.27 2.61 -0.12
N ASP A 15 15.91 3.66 -0.67
CA ASP A 15 17.38 3.78 -0.74
C ASP A 15 18.06 2.55 -1.39
N ASP A 16 17.34 1.84 -2.28
CA ASP A 16 17.86 0.67 -2.99
C ASP A 16 17.64 0.79 -4.51
N PRO A 17 18.72 1.01 -5.29
CA PRO A 17 18.60 1.27 -6.73
C PRO A 17 18.16 0.04 -7.54
N ARG A 18 18.16 -1.16 -6.96
CA ARG A 18 17.67 -2.37 -7.64
C ARG A 18 16.14 -2.39 -7.67
N MET A 19 15.50 -1.62 -6.79
CA MET A 19 14.04 -1.57 -6.66
C MET A 19 13.39 -0.52 -7.56
N ASP A 20 14.14 0.46 -8.10
CA ASP A 20 13.60 1.56 -8.92
C ASP A 20 12.72 1.09 -10.07
N SER A 21 13.11 0.00 -10.75
CA SER A 21 12.33 -0.58 -11.86
C SER A 21 10.94 -1.09 -11.46
N TYR A 22 10.70 -1.33 -10.17
CA TYR A 22 9.46 -1.85 -9.63
C TYR A 22 8.65 -0.79 -8.86
N VAL A 23 9.26 0.35 -8.51
CA VAL A 23 8.63 1.40 -7.70
C VAL A 23 7.30 1.84 -8.29
N ALA A 24 7.25 2.10 -9.61
CA ALA A 24 6.02 2.51 -10.29
C ALA A 24 4.90 1.48 -10.13
N SER A 25 5.19 0.19 -10.32
CA SER A 25 4.20 -0.88 -10.17
C SER A 25 3.69 -1.01 -8.73
N TYR A 26 4.56 -0.84 -7.73
CA TYR A 26 4.14 -0.86 -6.33
C TYR A 26 3.30 0.35 -5.95
N ILE A 27 3.57 1.52 -6.53
CA ILE A 27 2.73 2.72 -6.37
C ILE A 27 1.34 2.48 -6.97
N GLU A 28 1.24 1.88 -8.16
CA GLU A 28 -0.07 1.55 -8.76
C GLU A 28 -0.87 0.57 -7.89
N ILE A 29 -0.22 -0.46 -7.35
CA ILE A 29 -0.86 -1.41 -6.41
C ILE A 29 -1.30 -0.70 -5.13
N ALA A 30 -0.46 0.19 -4.58
CA ALA A 30 -0.78 0.97 -3.38
C ALA A 30 -1.97 1.90 -3.63
N LYS A 31 -1.99 2.62 -4.77
CA LYS A 31 -3.11 3.46 -5.18
C LYS A 31 -4.39 2.64 -5.30
N SER A 32 -4.36 1.50 -5.99
CA SER A 32 -5.52 0.61 -6.12
C SER A 32 -6.09 0.22 -4.75
N LYS A 33 -5.24 -0.23 -3.81
CA LYS A 33 -5.67 -0.63 -2.46
C LYS A 33 -6.26 0.52 -1.66
N VAL A 34 -5.65 1.71 -1.72
CA VAL A 34 -6.17 2.91 -1.06
C VAL A 34 -7.50 3.33 -1.69
N THR A 35 -7.59 3.40 -3.01
CA THR A 35 -8.83 3.74 -3.73
C THR A 35 -9.96 2.77 -3.42
N SER A 36 -9.71 1.45 -3.41
CA SER A 36 -10.73 0.45 -3.02
C SER A 36 -11.22 0.63 -1.57
N ARG A 37 -10.36 1.15 -0.67
CA ARG A 37 -10.76 1.44 0.71
C ARG A 37 -11.54 2.75 0.82
N VAL A 38 -11.13 3.77 0.07
CA VAL A 38 -11.83 5.06 0.02
C VAL A 38 -13.20 4.91 -0.65
N PHE A 39 -13.31 4.13 -1.73
CA PHE A 39 -14.53 3.97 -2.52
C PHE A 39 -14.94 2.49 -2.61
N PRO A 40 -15.45 1.89 -1.52
CA PRO A 40 -15.69 0.45 -1.42
C PRO A 40 -16.79 -0.10 -2.34
N TYR A 41 -17.65 0.76 -2.87
CA TYR A 41 -18.79 0.38 -3.73
C TYR A 41 -18.69 0.94 -5.15
N ALA A 42 -17.54 1.47 -5.54
CA ALA A 42 -17.34 2.01 -6.88
C ALA A 42 -17.08 0.89 -7.89
N ASP A 43 -17.96 0.72 -8.88
CA ASP A 43 -17.80 -0.18 -10.04
C ASP A 43 -16.97 0.45 -11.18
N ALA A 44 -16.73 1.77 -11.13
CA ALA A 44 -16.07 2.54 -12.18
C ALA A 44 -14.77 3.21 -11.68
N GLU A 45 -13.88 3.54 -12.62
CA GLU A 45 -12.65 4.32 -12.41
C GLU A 45 -12.95 5.65 -11.72
N TRP A 46 -12.96 5.68 -10.39
CA TRP A 46 -12.80 6.94 -9.68
C TRP A 46 -11.40 7.46 -9.98
N GLY A 47 -11.30 8.78 -10.14
CA GLY A 47 -10.04 9.45 -10.42
C GLY A 47 -8.95 9.15 -9.38
N ASP A 48 -7.76 9.70 -9.64
CA ASP A 48 -6.57 9.53 -8.79
C ASP A 48 -6.89 9.73 -7.29
N VAL A 49 -6.13 9.04 -6.44
CA VAL A 49 -6.32 9.02 -4.98
C VAL A 49 -6.49 10.45 -4.45
N PRO A 50 -7.45 10.73 -3.52
CA PRO A 50 -7.56 12.06 -2.94
C PRO A 50 -6.24 12.52 -2.32
N ALA A 51 -5.87 13.80 -2.50
CA ALA A 51 -4.60 14.36 -2.04
C ALA A 51 -4.30 14.11 -0.55
N LYS A 52 -5.35 14.00 0.29
CA LYS A 52 -5.26 13.64 1.71
C LYS A 52 -4.54 12.29 1.94
N TYR A 53 -4.71 11.33 1.04
CA TYR A 53 -4.21 9.96 1.20
C TYR A 53 -2.93 9.67 0.41
N HIS A 54 -2.30 10.69 -0.21
CA HIS A 54 -1.04 10.47 -0.93
C HIS A 54 0.08 9.98 0.01
N GLY A 55 0.10 10.43 1.28
CA GLY A 55 1.02 9.91 2.28
C GLY A 55 0.79 8.42 2.56
N THR A 56 -0.48 8.01 2.73
CA THR A 56 -0.85 6.60 2.91
C THR A 56 -0.42 5.73 1.72
N VAL A 57 -0.50 6.25 0.49
CA VAL A 57 0.01 5.55 -0.71
C VAL A 57 1.53 5.33 -0.62
N VAL A 58 2.29 6.34 -0.20
CA VAL A 58 3.75 6.23 0.00
C VAL A 58 4.06 5.16 1.04
N ASP A 59 3.42 5.22 2.21
CA ASP A 59 3.64 4.25 3.30
C ASP A 59 3.35 2.82 2.84
N VAL A 60 2.22 2.62 2.15
CA VAL A 60 1.82 1.31 1.64
C VAL A 60 2.79 0.81 0.56
N ALA A 61 3.23 1.67 -0.36
CA ALA A 61 4.20 1.31 -1.40
C ALA A 61 5.55 0.91 -0.79
N VAL A 62 6.06 1.69 0.16
CA VAL A 62 7.32 1.40 0.87
C VAL A 62 7.22 0.08 1.63
N TYR A 63 6.10 -0.16 2.32
CA TYR A 63 5.85 -1.42 3.01
C TYR A 63 5.87 -2.63 2.06
N LEU A 64 5.19 -2.53 0.91
CA LEU A 64 5.12 -3.62 -0.06
C LEU A 64 6.48 -3.93 -0.68
N ILE A 65 7.28 -2.92 -0.98
CA ILE A 65 8.65 -3.09 -1.50
C ILE A 65 9.52 -3.77 -0.44
N ASN A 66 9.48 -3.30 0.82
CA ASN A 66 10.26 -3.87 1.92
C ASN A 66 9.85 -5.30 2.29
N LYS A 67 8.58 -5.68 2.09
CA LYS A 67 8.11 -7.04 2.34
C LYS A 67 8.41 -8.02 1.21
N ARG A 68 8.85 -7.54 0.04
CA ARG A 68 9.21 -8.38 -1.09
C ARG A 68 10.31 -9.37 -0.69
N GLY A 69 9.99 -10.67 -0.70
CA GLY A 69 10.90 -11.74 -0.28
C GLY A 69 10.72 -12.24 1.16
N ALA A 70 9.87 -11.62 1.95
CA ALA A 70 9.45 -12.07 3.29
C ALA A 70 7.91 -12.09 3.43
N GLU A 71 7.22 -12.30 2.31
CA GLU A 71 5.77 -12.35 2.21
C GLU A 71 5.26 -13.61 2.93
N GLY A 72 4.39 -13.43 3.94
CA GLY A 72 3.77 -14.54 4.66
C GLY A 72 4.45 -14.97 5.98
N GLU A 73 5.60 -14.41 6.36
CA GLU A 73 6.18 -14.61 7.70
C GLU A 73 5.86 -13.41 8.61
N LEU A 74 5.10 -13.67 9.68
CA LEU A 74 4.69 -12.68 10.70
C LEU A 74 5.42 -12.85 12.04
N SER A 75 5.88 -14.06 12.35
CA SER A 75 6.67 -14.37 13.55
C SER A 75 7.33 -15.74 13.42
N HIS A 76 8.53 -15.89 13.98
CA HIS A 76 9.25 -17.14 14.06
C HIS A 76 9.23 -17.63 15.51
N THR A 77 8.96 -18.92 15.75
CA THR A 77 9.17 -19.46 17.08
C THR A 77 9.52 -20.95 17.11
N GLU A 78 10.49 -21.26 17.98
CA GLU A 78 10.98 -22.60 18.26
C GLU A 78 10.72 -22.96 19.73
N ALA A 79 10.50 -24.27 19.98
CA ALA A 79 10.18 -24.89 21.28
C ALA A 79 8.71 -24.84 21.80
N GLY A 80 7.72 -25.10 20.93
CA GLY A 80 6.32 -25.31 21.35
C GLY A 80 5.40 -24.09 21.21
N VAL A 81 5.58 -23.33 20.13
CA VAL A 81 4.90 -22.04 19.93
C VAL A 81 4.12 -22.00 18.62
N SER A 82 2.94 -21.38 18.71
CA SER A 82 1.91 -21.25 17.69
C SER A 82 2.34 -20.41 16.49
N ARG A 83 1.95 -20.85 15.29
CA ARG A 83 2.16 -20.16 14.01
C ARG A 83 0.82 -19.64 13.49
N THR A 84 0.68 -18.32 13.36
CA THR A 84 -0.52 -17.67 12.83
C THR A 84 -0.25 -17.20 11.40
N TYR A 85 -1.00 -17.72 10.43
CA TYR A 85 -0.96 -17.27 9.05
C TYR A 85 -1.95 -16.11 8.86
N GLY A 86 -1.42 -14.90 8.71
CA GLY A 86 -2.21 -13.72 8.31
C GLY A 86 -2.17 -13.51 6.79
N SER A 87 -3.10 -12.69 6.29
CA SER A 87 -3.14 -12.33 4.87
C SER A 87 -1.81 -11.70 4.44
N ALA A 88 -1.21 -12.18 3.34
CA ALA A 88 0.04 -11.66 2.75
C ALA A 88 -0.10 -10.24 2.14
N GLY A 89 -1.19 -9.54 2.47
CA GLY A 89 -1.54 -8.23 1.94
C GLY A 89 -0.97 -7.07 2.74
N VAL A 90 -1.54 -5.89 2.49
CA VAL A 90 -1.24 -4.67 3.24
C VAL A 90 -1.91 -4.78 4.62
N PRO A 91 -1.22 -4.42 5.73
CA PRO A 91 -1.80 -4.48 7.07
C PRO A 91 -3.06 -3.62 7.15
N GLU A 92 -4.14 -4.15 7.73
CA GLU A 92 -5.38 -3.40 7.93
C GLU A 92 -5.17 -2.13 8.76
N ALA A 93 -4.20 -2.15 9.69
CA ALA A 93 -3.83 -0.99 10.49
C ALA A 93 -3.40 0.23 9.64
N MET A 94 -2.71 0.00 8.51
CA MET A 94 -2.29 1.08 7.60
C MET A 94 -3.46 1.68 6.82
N LEU A 95 -4.56 0.93 6.68
CA LEU A 95 -5.77 1.34 5.96
C LEU A 95 -6.89 1.77 6.91
N SER A 96 -6.65 1.74 8.23
CA SER A 96 -7.68 2.02 9.24
C SER A 96 -8.01 3.50 9.39
N ASP A 97 -7.08 4.39 9.03
CA ASP A 97 -7.30 5.86 9.06
C ASP A 97 -8.13 6.35 7.86
N ILE A 98 -8.27 5.51 6.84
CA ILE A 98 -9.03 5.84 5.64
C ILE A 98 -10.52 5.86 5.98
N VAL A 99 -11.12 7.05 5.85
CA VAL A 99 -12.57 7.21 5.96
C VAL A 99 -13.19 6.84 4.62
N PRO A 100 -14.04 5.80 4.55
CA PRO A 100 -14.72 5.43 3.33
C PRO A 100 -15.69 6.54 2.93
N MET A 101 -15.62 6.95 1.68
CA MET A 101 -16.52 7.91 1.08
C MET A 101 -17.57 7.18 0.26
N VAL A 102 -18.84 7.37 0.61
CA VAL A 102 -19.96 6.98 -0.25
C VAL A 102 -20.34 8.17 -1.12
N GLY A 103 -20.36 7.98 -2.43
CA GLY A 103 -20.74 8.99 -3.39
C GLY A 103 -21.14 8.35 -4.72
N VAL A 104 -21.91 9.07 -5.53
CA VAL A 104 -22.17 8.66 -6.91
C VAL A 104 -20.91 9.00 -7.72
N PRO A 105 -20.32 8.05 -8.49
CA PRO A 105 -19.23 8.37 -9.41
C PRO A 105 -19.64 9.56 -10.28
N ARG A 106 -18.75 10.55 -10.38
CA ARG A 106 -18.95 11.76 -11.19
C ARG A 106 -18.66 11.49 -12.66
#